data_AF-A0A9P1ID94-F1
#
_entry.id   AF-A0A9P1ID94-F1
#
_cell.length_a   1.000
_cell.length_b   1.000
_cell.length_c   1.000
_cell.angle_alpha   90.00
_cell.angle_beta   90.00
_cell.angle_gamma   90.00
#
_symmetry.space_group_name_H-M   'P 1'
#
loop_
_entity.id
_entity.type
_entity.pdbx_description
1 polymer ?
#
loop_
_entity_poly.entity_id
_entity_poly.type
_entity_poly.pdbx_seq_one_letter_code
_entity_poly.pdbx_strand_id
1 'polypeptide(L)'
;MLQLFIFSLFVAISEACLASGTCGLGPCQSPIPPIASPCAQSGCGAGFSCGTYGCYRTKARVHAAGTHQVGNGPFLLGADRFSQFRRAQQPTDPNALFMQCCEQRGLPDACLQKCTFNTYTKDSLTKMYFRQDACPLAATAEIQFCAAQGRDHRACCVRNGVTTTLAGDKCLTFCDQRPGNVTLLDYSYISCYDRFENMKSCFWHDAAQRSSNRGI
;
A
#
# COMPACT_ATOMS: atom_id res chain seq x y z
N MET A 1 49.94 -12.15 -24.02
CA MET A 1 49.28 -10.98 -24.65
C MET A 1 47.81 -11.22 -24.98
N LEU A 2 47.39 -12.42 -25.42
CA LEU A 2 45.98 -12.72 -25.71
C LEU A 2 45.08 -12.80 -24.45
N GLN A 3 45.61 -13.21 -23.30
CA GLN A 3 44.82 -13.32 -22.05
C GLN A 3 44.50 -11.98 -21.38
N LEU A 4 45.29 -10.93 -21.62
CA LEU A 4 45.04 -9.59 -21.06
C LEU A 4 43.89 -8.88 -21.79
N PHE A 5 43.75 -9.11 -23.10
CA PHE A 5 42.65 -8.55 -23.90
C PHE A 5 41.28 -9.09 -23.50
N ILE A 6 41.20 -10.36 -23.07
CA ILE A 6 39.93 -10.99 -22.65
C ILE A 6 39.43 -10.38 -21.34
N PHE A 7 40.34 -10.06 -20.41
CA PHE A 7 39.98 -9.43 -19.13
C PHE A 7 39.51 -7.98 -19.32
N SER A 8 40.14 -7.22 -20.23
CA SER A 8 39.70 -5.85 -20.55
C SER A 8 38.34 -5.82 -21.25
N LEU A 9 37.97 -6.85 -22.00
CA LEU A 9 36.66 -6.95 -22.63
C LEU A 9 35.54 -7.21 -21.61
N PHE A 10 35.82 -7.95 -20.54
CA PHE A 10 34.84 -8.27 -19.49
C PHE A 10 34.50 -7.08 -18.58
N VAL A 11 35.46 -6.19 -18.32
CA VAL A 11 35.25 -5.01 -17.46
C VAL A 11 34.40 -3.93 -18.17
N ALA A 12 34.43 -3.86 -19.50
CA ALA A 12 33.62 -2.90 -20.26
C ALA A 12 32.11 -3.19 -20.23
N ILE A 13 31.69 -4.39 -19.83
CA ILE A 13 30.28 -4.81 -19.82
C ILE A 13 29.59 -4.54 -18.47
N SER A 14 30.35 -4.25 -17.40
CA SER A 14 29.80 -4.02 -16.05
C SER A 14 29.44 -2.55 -15.75
N GLU A 15 29.85 -1.59 -16.59
CA GLU A 15 29.66 -0.15 -16.34
C GLU A 15 28.42 0.45 -17.07
N ALA A 16 27.65 -0.36 -17.80
CA ALA A 16 26.43 0.11 -18.47
C ALA A 16 25.16 -0.06 -17.60
N CYS A 17 25.20 0.43 -16.36
CA CYS A 17 23.99 0.63 -15.55
C CYS A 17 23.79 2.13 -15.26
N LEU A 18 23.74 2.92 -16.33
CA LEU A 18 23.33 4.32 -16.28
C LEU A 18 21.80 4.43 -16.39
N ALA A 19 21.14 4.47 -15.23
CA ALA A 19 19.98 5.31 -14.85
C ALA A 19 18.90 5.69 -15.89
N SER A 20 18.65 4.89 -16.93
CA SER A 20 17.70 5.23 -17.98
C SER A 20 17.00 4.00 -18.55
N GLY A 21 16.50 3.14 -17.66
CA GLY A 21 15.26 2.37 -17.82
C GLY A 21 14.98 1.65 -19.15
N THR A 22 16.00 1.34 -19.95
CA THR A 22 15.85 0.70 -21.26
C THR A 22 16.97 -0.33 -21.40
N CYS A 23 16.64 -1.57 -21.06
CA CYS A 23 17.47 -2.71 -21.42
C CYS A 23 17.00 -3.18 -22.79
N GLY A 24 17.89 -3.07 -23.78
CA GLY A 24 17.71 -3.70 -25.08
C GLY A 24 17.50 -5.20 -24.90
N LEU A 25 16.48 -5.72 -25.60
CA LEU A 25 16.19 -7.15 -25.79
C LEU A 25 15.95 -7.97 -24.50
N GLY A 26 14.95 -7.59 -23.71
CA GLY A 26 14.25 -8.52 -22.82
C GLY A 26 14.00 -7.97 -21.40
N PRO A 27 12.88 -8.34 -20.75
CA PRO A 27 12.58 -7.88 -19.39
C PRO A 27 13.49 -8.56 -18.36
N CYS A 28 14.08 -7.74 -17.49
CA CYS A 28 14.80 -8.17 -16.30
C CYS A 28 13.89 -9.03 -15.42
N GLN A 29 14.24 -10.31 -15.27
CA GLN A 29 13.51 -11.24 -14.43
C GLN A 29 13.88 -11.00 -12.97
N SER A 30 12.96 -10.38 -12.23
CA SER A 30 12.87 -10.53 -10.79
C SER A 30 12.61 -12.01 -10.44
N PRO A 31 13.20 -12.60 -9.38
CA PRO A 31 13.01 -14.02 -9.04
C PRO A 31 11.61 -14.40 -8.55
N ILE A 32 10.66 -13.46 -8.55
CA ILE A 32 9.26 -13.69 -8.18
C ILE A 32 8.42 -13.38 -9.42
N PRO A 33 7.68 -14.34 -10.00
CA PRO A 33 6.83 -14.04 -11.14
C PRO A 33 5.79 -13.00 -10.69
N PRO A 34 5.67 -11.84 -11.36
CA PRO A 34 4.56 -10.94 -11.11
C PRO A 34 3.29 -11.73 -11.41
N ILE A 35 2.43 -11.89 -10.39
CA ILE A 35 1.11 -12.48 -10.60
C ILE A 35 0.44 -11.61 -11.67
N ALA A 36 0.18 -12.19 -12.84
CA ALA A 36 -0.37 -11.44 -13.95
C ALA A 36 -1.69 -10.83 -13.50
N SER A 37 -1.80 -9.51 -13.61
CA SER A 37 -3.03 -8.83 -13.25
C SER A 37 -4.18 -9.38 -14.11
N PRO A 38 -5.36 -9.69 -13.54
CA PRO A 38 -6.51 -10.20 -14.27
C PRO A 38 -6.93 -9.31 -15.47
N CYS A 39 -6.58 -8.02 -15.45
CA CYS A 39 -6.93 -7.05 -16.49
C CYS A 39 -5.85 -6.83 -17.56
N ALA A 40 -4.71 -7.51 -17.51
CA ALA A 40 -3.62 -7.33 -18.47
C ALA A 40 -4.02 -7.70 -19.92
N GLN A 41 -5.04 -8.54 -20.10
CA GLN A 41 -5.52 -8.99 -21.41
C GLN A 41 -6.84 -8.33 -21.82
N SER A 42 -7.74 -8.06 -20.87
CA SER A 42 -9.09 -7.55 -21.15
C SER A 42 -9.23 -6.03 -21.04
N GLY A 43 -8.24 -5.34 -20.49
CA GLY A 43 -8.36 -3.93 -20.14
C GLY A 43 -9.38 -3.67 -19.02
N CYS A 44 -9.54 -2.40 -18.66
CA CYS A 44 -10.52 -1.93 -17.69
C CYS A 44 -11.45 -0.90 -18.36
N GLY A 45 -12.71 -0.82 -17.91
CA GLY A 45 -13.67 0.15 -18.40
C GLY A 45 -13.26 1.61 -18.13
N ALA A 46 -13.94 2.55 -18.77
CA ALA A 46 -13.68 3.98 -18.59
C ALA A 46 -13.76 4.39 -17.10
N GLY A 47 -12.74 5.10 -16.62
CA GLY A 47 -12.64 5.52 -15.20
C GLY A 47 -12.07 4.46 -14.25
N PHE A 48 -11.58 3.33 -14.78
CA PHE A 48 -10.85 2.31 -14.04
C PHE A 48 -9.44 2.13 -14.61
N SER A 49 -8.48 1.77 -13.75
CA SER A 49 -7.11 1.41 -14.13
C SER A 49 -6.79 -0.01 -13.72
N CYS A 50 -5.86 -0.62 -14.43
CA CYS A 50 -5.42 -1.98 -14.16
C CYS A 50 -4.37 -1.99 -13.05
N GLY A 51 -4.67 -2.64 -11.93
CA GLY A 51 -3.76 -2.81 -10.79
C GLY A 51 -3.45 -4.29 -10.54
N THR A 52 -2.65 -4.58 -9.52
CA THR A 52 -2.21 -5.95 -9.21
C THR A 52 -3.37 -6.93 -9.01
N TYR A 53 -4.47 -6.46 -8.41
CA TYR A 53 -5.64 -7.29 -8.05
C TYR A 53 -6.82 -7.16 -9.03
N GLY A 54 -6.62 -6.53 -10.17
CA GLY A 54 -7.65 -6.28 -11.18
C GLY A 54 -7.93 -4.79 -11.37
N CYS A 55 -9.12 -4.48 -11.90
CA CYS A 55 -9.52 -3.10 -12.18
C CYS A 55 -9.90 -2.36 -10.89
N TYR A 56 -9.33 -1.17 -10.68
CA TYR A 56 -9.69 -0.28 -9.59
C TYR A 56 -10.10 1.08 -10.13
N ARG A 57 -10.99 1.77 -9.42
CA ARG A 57 -11.52 3.06 -9.88
C ARG A 57 -10.44 4.14 -9.77
N THR A 58 -10.16 4.84 -10.86
CA THR A 58 -9.30 6.02 -10.82
C THR A 58 -10.12 7.23 -10.40
N LYS A 59 -9.81 7.78 -9.23
CA LYS A 59 -10.20 9.16 -8.94
C LYS A 59 -9.26 10.08 -9.73
N ALA A 60 -9.81 10.85 -10.66
CA ALA A 60 -9.06 11.89 -11.36
C ALA A 60 -8.46 12.82 -10.30
N ARG A 61 -7.14 12.73 -10.07
CA ARG A 61 -6.43 13.80 -9.40
C ARG A 61 -6.30 14.89 -10.43
N VAL A 62 -7.01 16.00 -10.24
CA VAL A 62 -6.75 17.22 -10.98
C VAL A 62 -5.32 17.66 -10.66
N HIS A 63 -4.37 17.20 -11.46
CA HIS A 63 -3.16 17.98 -11.68
C HIS A 63 -3.65 19.20 -12.45
N ALA A 64 -3.69 20.36 -11.81
CA ALA A 64 -3.96 21.60 -12.51
C ALA A 64 -2.89 21.74 -13.60
N ALA A 65 -3.23 21.37 -14.83
CA ALA A 65 -2.42 21.70 -15.99
C ALA A 65 -2.47 23.23 -16.10
N GLY A 66 -1.35 23.89 -15.81
CA GLY A 66 -1.25 25.33 -15.83
C GLY A 66 -1.57 25.89 -17.21
N THR A 67 -2.83 26.25 -17.47
CA THR A 67 -3.15 27.24 -18.48
C THR A 67 -2.73 28.58 -17.93
N HIS A 68 -1.51 29.00 -18.29
CA HIS A 68 -0.96 30.30 -17.99
C HIS A 68 -1.72 31.36 -18.81
N GLN A 69 -2.91 31.78 -18.34
CA GLN A 69 -3.53 32.99 -18.85
C GLN A 69 -2.80 34.18 -18.22
N VAL A 70 -2.06 34.90 -19.06
CA VAL A 70 -1.38 36.15 -18.73
C VAL A 70 -2.45 37.20 -18.42
N GLY A 71 -2.81 37.31 -17.14
CA GLY A 71 -3.60 38.41 -16.59
C GLY A 71 -2.73 39.19 -15.62
N ASN A 72 -2.51 40.48 -15.92
CA ASN A 72 -1.77 41.43 -15.10
C ASN A 72 -2.28 41.44 -13.65
N GLY A 73 -1.49 40.93 -12.71
CA GLY A 73 -1.73 41.01 -11.27
C GLY A 73 -0.45 40.72 -10.48
N PRO A 74 -0.28 41.27 -9.25
CA PRO A 74 1.02 41.30 -8.58
C PRO A 74 1.51 39.90 -8.21
N PHE A 75 2.75 39.62 -8.57
CA PHE A 75 3.47 38.35 -8.40
C PHE A 75 3.74 38.06 -6.91
N LEU A 76 2.98 37.13 -6.30
CA LEU A 76 3.33 36.48 -5.04
C LEU A 76 3.25 34.94 -5.20
N LEU A 77 4.42 34.36 -5.49
CA LEU A 77 4.89 32.98 -5.22
C LEU A 77 3.80 31.88 -5.04
N GLY A 78 3.42 31.25 -6.15
CA GLY A 78 2.37 30.23 -6.24
C GLY A 78 2.77 28.78 -5.93
N ALA A 79 3.68 28.52 -4.97
CA ALA A 79 3.99 27.17 -4.48
C ALA A 79 3.33 26.88 -3.10
N ASP A 80 3.15 27.92 -2.27
CA ASP A 80 2.69 27.77 -0.89
C ASP A 80 1.16 27.70 -0.76
N ARG A 81 0.42 28.26 -1.71
CA ARG A 81 -1.05 28.17 -1.73
C ARG A 81 -1.53 26.76 -2.00
N PHE A 82 -0.95 26.06 -2.98
CA PHE A 82 -1.33 24.67 -3.30
C PHE A 82 -1.00 23.69 -2.17
N SER A 83 0.09 23.92 -1.42
CA SER A 83 0.47 23.09 -0.27
C SER A 83 -0.41 23.36 0.97
N GLN A 84 -0.90 24.59 1.17
CA GLN A 84 -1.90 24.90 2.21
C GLN A 84 -3.27 24.26 1.91
N PHE A 85 -3.77 24.31 0.68
CA PHE A 85 -5.03 23.65 0.32
C PHE A 85 -4.98 22.12 0.50
N ARG A 86 -3.80 21.51 0.26
CA ARG A 86 -3.59 20.06 0.46
C ARG A 86 -3.53 19.65 1.94
N ARG A 87 -3.11 20.56 2.84
CA ARG A 87 -3.15 20.34 4.30
C ARG A 87 -4.57 20.49 4.86
N ALA A 88 -5.35 21.44 4.34
CA ALA A 88 -6.73 21.69 4.77
C ALA A 88 -7.73 20.56 4.44
N GLN A 89 -7.34 19.58 3.61
CA GLN A 89 -8.18 18.45 3.17
C GLN A 89 -7.71 17.07 3.67
N GLN A 90 -6.70 17.01 4.55
CA GLN A 90 -6.31 15.72 5.13
C GLN A 90 -7.46 15.20 6.01
N PRO A 91 -7.99 13.99 5.75
CA PRO A 91 -9.05 13.44 6.57
C PRO A 91 -8.57 13.30 8.01
N THR A 92 -9.32 13.82 8.96
CA THR A 92 -9.04 13.67 10.40
C THR A 92 -9.68 12.40 10.96
N ASP A 93 -10.64 11.81 10.26
CA ASP A 93 -11.27 10.57 10.65
C ASP A 93 -10.36 9.35 10.32
N PRO A 94 -10.10 8.44 11.28
CA PRO A 94 -9.33 7.22 11.04
C PRO A 94 -9.85 6.34 9.90
N ASN A 95 -11.18 6.22 9.72
CA ASN A 95 -11.73 5.43 8.62
C ASN A 95 -11.46 6.11 7.29
N ALA A 96 -11.58 7.43 7.21
CA ALA A 96 -11.26 8.18 6.00
C ALA A 96 -9.76 8.09 5.65
N LEU A 97 -8.85 8.12 6.62
CA LEU A 97 -7.41 7.90 6.40
C LEU A 97 -7.13 6.48 5.87
N PHE A 98 -7.76 5.48 6.48
CA PHE A 98 -7.63 4.09 6.06
C PHE A 98 -8.17 3.89 4.63
N MET A 99 -9.39 4.36 4.35
CA MET A 99 -10.00 4.32 3.03
C MET A 99 -9.13 5.02 1.98
N GLN A 100 -8.64 6.21 2.30
CA GLN A 100 -7.78 6.96 1.40
C GLN A 100 -6.51 6.17 1.06
N CYS A 101 -5.87 5.50 2.02
CA CYS A 101 -4.71 4.66 1.74
C CYS A 101 -5.05 3.52 0.77
N CYS A 102 -6.17 2.82 0.97
CA CYS A 102 -6.61 1.74 0.08
C CYS A 102 -6.84 2.22 -1.36
N GLU A 103 -7.47 3.37 -1.54
CA GLU A 103 -7.68 3.97 -2.86
C GLU A 103 -6.35 4.35 -3.52
N GLN A 104 -5.40 4.87 -2.74
CA GLN A 104 -4.07 5.23 -3.24
C GLN A 104 -3.26 4.01 -3.67
N ARG A 105 -3.50 2.85 -3.04
CA ARG A 105 -2.91 1.56 -3.40
C ARG A 105 -3.58 0.89 -4.60
N GLY A 106 -4.66 1.46 -5.14
CA GLY A 106 -5.38 0.90 -6.29
C GLY A 106 -6.07 -0.41 -5.96
N LEU A 107 -6.64 -0.55 -4.76
CA LEU A 107 -7.46 -1.70 -4.42
C LEU A 107 -8.81 -1.65 -5.16
N PRO A 108 -9.34 -2.80 -5.63
CA PRO A 108 -10.63 -2.85 -6.30
C PRO A 108 -11.78 -2.60 -5.32
N ASP A 109 -12.95 -2.21 -5.83
CA ASP A 109 -14.10 -1.78 -5.01
C ASP A 109 -14.55 -2.84 -3.99
N ALA A 110 -14.47 -4.13 -4.35
CA ALA A 110 -14.76 -5.23 -3.43
C ALA A 110 -13.88 -5.20 -2.16
N CYS A 111 -12.62 -4.79 -2.30
CA CYS A 111 -11.68 -4.62 -1.21
C CYS A 111 -11.89 -3.31 -0.46
N LEU A 112 -12.30 -2.23 -1.15
CA LEU A 112 -12.59 -0.95 -0.52
C LEU A 112 -13.70 -1.05 0.54
N GLN A 113 -14.66 -1.97 0.35
CA GLN A 113 -15.67 -2.27 1.38
C GLN A 113 -15.06 -2.73 2.72
N LYS A 114 -13.80 -3.17 2.74
CA LYS A 114 -13.07 -3.61 3.94
C LYS A 114 -12.09 -2.56 4.46
N CYS A 115 -12.02 -1.38 3.85
CA CYS A 115 -11.07 -0.32 4.19
C CYS A 115 -11.62 0.68 5.21
N THR A 116 -12.34 0.18 6.21
CA THR A 116 -12.75 0.92 7.40
C THR A 116 -12.56 0.04 8.63
N PHE A 117 -12.29 0.63 9.79
CA PHE A 117 -12.15 -0.14 11.04
C PHE A 117 -13.45 -0.86 11.47
N ASN A 118 -14.60 -0.41 10.95
CA ASN A 118 -15.90 -1.04 11.21
C ASN A 118 -16.13 -2.29 10.35
N THR A 119 -15.70 -2.28 9.09
CA THR A 119 -15.90 -3.38 8.14
C THR A 119 -14.71 -4.32 8.04
N TYR A 120 -13.54 -3.87 8.47
CA TYR A 120 -12.35 -4.70 8.63
C TYR A 120 -12.48 -5.52 9.91
N THR A 121 -13.05 -6.71 9.82
CA THR A 121 -13.34 -7.61 10.94
C THR A 121 -12.79 -9.01 10.69
N LYS A 122 -12.68 -9.82 11.75
CA LYS A 122 -12.34 -11.25 11.63
C LYS A 122 -13.23 -11.97 10.62
N ASP A 123 -14.53 -11.72 10.63
CA ASP A 123 -15.49 -12.31 9.69
C ASP A 123 -15.19 -11.94 8.24
N SER A 124 -14.90 -10.66 7.98
CA SER A 124 -14.54 -10.19 6.63
C SER A 124 -13.28 -10.89 6.08
N LEU A 125 -12.24 -11.03 6.92
CA LEU A 125 -11.01 -11.73 6.56
C LEU A 125 -11.23 -13.23 6.38
N THR A 126 -12.09 -13.83 7.20
CA THR A 126 -12.44 -15.25 7.11
C THR A 126 -13.15 -15.54 5.78
N LYS A 127 -14.05 -14.67 5.35
CA LYS A 127 -14.70 -14.77 4.03
C LYS A 127 -13.71 -14.63 2.87
N MET A 128 -12.77 -13.69 2.96
CA MET A 128 -11.69 -13.56 1.95
C MET A 128 -10.82 -14.82 1.90
N TYR A 129 -10.49 -15.37 3.05
CA TYR A 129 -9.67 -16.58 3.18
C TYR A 129 -10.33 -17.80 2.54
N PHE A 130 -11.62 -18.03 2.82
CA PHE A 130 -12.40 -19.12 2.19
C PHE A 130 -12.87 -18.79 0.77
N ARG A 131 -12.40 -17.68 0.18
CA ARG A 131 -12.79 -17.21 -1.17
C ARG A 131 -14.31 -17.04 -1.33
N GLN A 132 -14.98 -16.71 -0.24
CA GLN A 132 -16.40 -16.34 -0.21
C GLN A 132 -16.60 -14.82 -0.39
N ASP A 133 -15.52 -14.04 -0.36
CA ASP A 133 -15.51 -12.62 -0.65
C ASP A 133 -14.92 -12.37 -2.06
N ALA A 134 -15.43 -11.35 -2.76
CA ALA A 134 -14.92 -10.94 -4.07
C ALA A 134 -13.53 -10.29 -3.98
N CYS A 135 -13.13 -9.78 -2.81
CA CYS A 135 -11.79 -9.29 -2.57
C CYS A 135 -10.82 -10.47 -2.34
N PRO A 136 -9.76 -10.61 -3.16
CA PRO A 136 -8.81 -11.72 -3.01
C PRO A 136 -7.99 -11.58 -1.71
N LEU A 137 -7.65 -12.71 -1.08
CA LEU A 137 -6.80 -12.76 0.12
C LEU A 137 -5.45 -12.05 -0.06
N ALA A 138 -4.90 -12.04 -1.29
CA ALA A 138 -3.65 -11.35 -1.59
C ALA A 138 -3.71 -9.82 -1.31
N ALA A 139 -4.89 -9.21 -1.42
CA ALA A 139 -5.08 -7.79 -1.11
C ALA A 139 -5.05 -7.49 0.39
N THR A 140 -5.18 -8.50 1.27
CA THR A 140 -5.18 -8.31 2.72
C THR A 140 -3.90 -7.66 3.24
N ALA A 141 -2.74 -7.95 2.63
CA ALA A 141 -1.47 -7.31 3.02
C ALA A 141 -1.52 -5.78 2.85
N GLU A 142 -2.11 -5.30 1.75
CA GLU A 142 -2.28 -3.88 1.49
C GLU A 142 -3.31 -3.24 2.43
N ILE A 143 -4.41 -3.94 2.68
CA ILE A 143 -5.46 -3.50 3.61
C ILE A 143 -4.89 -3.39 5.03
N GLN A 144 -4.15 -4.39 5.50
CA GLN A 144 -3.51 -4.40 6.81
C GLN A 144 -2.46 -3.29 6.93
N PHE A 145 -1.62 -3.10 5.91
CA PHE A 145 -0.68 -1.98 5.87
C PHE A 145 -1.41 -0.65 6.05
N CYS A 146 -2.51 -0.45 5.31
CA CYS A 146 -3.26 0.79 5.33
C CYS A 146 -3.96 1.02 6.67
N ALA A 147 -4.49 -0.03 7.31
CA ALA A 147 -5.06 0.06 8.65
C ALA A 147 -3.99 0.50 9.67
N ALA A 148 -2.80 -0.11 9.63
CA ALA A 148 -1.68 0.22 10.50
C ALA A 148 -0.88 1.46 10.06
N GLN A 149 -1.26 2.10 8.94
CA GLN A 149 -0.55 3.25 8.36
C GLN A 149 0.97 3.03 8.16
N GLY A 150 1.39 1.79 7.94
CA GLY A 150 2.79 1.45 7.70
C GLY A 150 3.73 1.55 8.92
N ARG A 151 3.22 1.37 10.14
CA ARG A 151 3.97 1.57 11.39
C ARG A 151 4.12 0.30 12.20
N ASP A 152 4.91 0.40 13.27
CA ASP A 152 5.14 -0.65 14.25
C ASP A 152 4.25 -0.45 15.48
N HIS A 153 3.27 -1.34 15.66
CA HIS A 153 2.35 -1.36 16.81
C HIS A 153 2.64 -2.49 17.79
N ARG A 154 3.78 -3.19 17.67
CA ARG A 154 4.08 -4.38 18.49
C ARG A 154 3.94 -4.12 19.99
N ALA A 155 4.40 -2.96 20.48
CA ALA A 155 4.27 -2.58 21.89
C ALA A 155 2.80 -2.50 22.35
N CYS A 156 1.90 -1.98 21.50
CA CYS A 156 0.47 -1.97 21.79
C CYS A 156 -0.12 -3.38 21.71
N CYS A 157 0.24 -4.15 20.69
CA CYS A 157 -0.25 -5.51 20.50
C CYS A 157 0.09 -6.46 21.65
N VAL A 158 1.33 -6.39 22.18
CA VAL A 158 1.73 -7.18 23.36
C VAL A 158 0.85 -6.82 24.55
N ARG A 159 0.65 -5.53 24.84
CA ARG A 159 -0.20 -5.07 25.95
C ARG A 159 -1.66 -5.45 25.79
N ASN A 160 -2.15 -5.52 24.55
CA ASN A 160 -3.51 -5.91 24.23
C ASN A 160 -3.69 -7.42 24.02
N GLY A 161 -2.67 -8.23 24.38
CA GLY A 161 -2.80 -9.69 24.41
C GLY A 161 -2.82 -10.36 23.05
N VAL A 162 -2.31 -9.73 21.99
CA VAL A 162 -2.21 -10.35 20.65
C VAL A 162 -1.29 -11.59 20.68
N THR A 163 -0.32 -11.63 21.59
CA THR A 163 0.59 -12.77 21.81
C THR A 163 -0.01 -13.88 22.66
N THR A 164 -1.24 -13.75 23.15
CA THR A 164 -1.92 -14.79 23.96
C THR A 164 -2.59 -15.88 23.11
N THR A 165 -2.45 -15.81 21.79
CA THR A 165 -2.98 -16.81 20.86
C THR A 165 -2.09 -18.04 20.82
N LEU A 166 -2.56 -19.11 20.16
CA LEU A 166 -1.77 -20.32 19.96
C LEU A 166 -0.46 -20.07 19.19
N ALA A 167 -0.43 -19.08 18.28
CA ALA A 167 0.76 -18.71 17.52
C ALA A 167 1.73 -17.80 18.30
N GLY A 168 1.35 -17.31 19.48
CA GLY A 168 2.22 -16.53 20.35
C GLY A 168 2.77 -15.27 19.70
N ASP A 169 4.08 -15.04 19.85
CA ASP A 169 4.77 -13.85 19.31
C ASP A 169 4.78 -13.77 17.78
N LYS A 170 4.49 -14.88 17.06
CA LYS A 170 4.36 -14.84 15.60
C LYS A 170 3.29 -13.85 15.14
N CYS A 171 2.29 -13.58 15.96
CA CYS A 171 1.24 -12.63 15.64
C CYS A 171 1.71 -11.17 15.62
N LEU A 172 2.86 -10.88 16.24
CA LEU A 172 3.45 -9.54 16.20
C LEU A 172 3.90 -9.12 14.79
N THR A 173 4.10 -10.08 13.88
CA THR A 173 4.31 -9.83 12.46
C THR A 173 3.19 -8.96 11.86
N PHE A 174 1.93 -9.20 12.23
CA PHE A 174 0.81 -8.39 11.74
C PHE A 174 0.74 -6.99 12.35
N CYS A 175 1.42 -6.80 13.49
CA CYS A 175 1.48 -5.52 14.18
C CYS A 175 2.61 -4.63 13.68
N ASP A 176 3.63 -5.20 13.03
CA ASP A 176 4.71 -4.44 12.39
C ASP A 176 4.44 -4.35 10.89
N GLN A 177 3.88 -3.23 10.45
CA GLN A 177 3.53 -2.99 9.05
C GLN A 177 4.51 -2.04 8.35
N ARG A 178 5.73 -1.88 8.89
CA ARG A 178 6.75 -1.10 8.20
C ARG A 178 7.08 -1.73 6.83
N PRO A 179 7.31 -0.90 5.79
CA PRO A 179 7.70 -1.41 4.48
C PRO A 179 8.93 -2.33 4.57
N GLY A 180 8.94 -3.40 3.77
CA GLY A 180 10.04 -4.37 3.70
C GLY A 180 9.84 -5.65 4.51
N ASN A 181 8.84 -5.70 5.40
CA ASN A 181 8.45 -6.94 6.08
C ASN A 181 7.26 -7.59 5.36
N VAL A 182 7.53 -8.28 4.24
CA VAL A 182 6.49 -9.02 3.50
C VAL A 182 6.40 -10.42 4.07
N THR A 183 5.37 -10.68 4.87
CA THR A 183 5.12 -12.03 5.39
C THR A 183 4.06 -12.73 4.58
N LEU A 184 4.44 -13.89 4.04
CA LEU A 184 3.52 -14.82 3.41
C LEU A 184 2.55 -15.34 4.47
N LEU A 185 1.28 -15.00 4.30
CA LEU A 185 0.21 -15.42 5.20
C LEU A 185 -0.12 -16.88 4.92
N ASP A 186 0.47 -17.77 5.71
CA ASP A 186 0.16 -19.20 5.70
C ASP A 186 -0.90 -19.59 6.77
N TYR A 187 -1.26 -20.87 6.80
CA TYR A 187 -2.24 -21.42 7.73
C TYR A 187 -1.85 -21.28 9.22
N SER A 188 -0.56 -21.16 9.53
CA SER A 188 -0.08 -21.08 10.92
C SER A 188 -0.47 -19.79 11.61
N TYR A 189 -0.76 -18.75 10.83
CA TYR A 189 -1.15 -17.43 11.32
C TYR A 189 -2.66 -17.27 11.58
N ILE A 190 -3.48 -18.28 11.26
CA ILE A 190 -4.95 -18.20 11.43
C ILE A 190 -5.33 -17.90 12.89
N SER A 191 -4.63 -18.49 13.85
CA SER A 191 -4.88 -18.27 15.28
C SER A 191 -4.61 -16.82 15.72
N CYS A 192 -3.81 -16.05 14.98
CA CYS A 192 -3.61 -14.63 15.26
C CYS A 192 -4.91 -13.83 15.08
N TYR A 193 -5.81 -14.29 14.22
CA TYR A 193 -7.09 -13.61 14.01
C TYR A 193 -8.07 -13.77 15.17
N ASP A 194 -7.80 -14.66 16.15
CA ASP A 194 -8.60 -14.73 17.38
C ASP A 194 -8.47 -13.46 18.25
N ARG A 195 -7.37 -12.73 18.10
CA ARG A 195 -7.13 -11.42 18.72
C ARG A 195 -7.17 -10.28 17.71
N PHE A 196 -7.86 -10.47 16.58
CA PHE A 196 -7.89 -9.49 15.51
C PHE A 196 -8.45 -8.14 15.97
N GLU A 197 -9.53 -8.12 16.75
CA GLU A 197 -10.12 -6.87 17.26
C GLU A 197 -9.16 -6.13 18.21
N ASN A 198 -8.41 -6.86 19.04
CA ASN A 198 -7.37 -6.29 19.92
C ASN A 198 -6.24 -5.66 19.11
N MET A 199 -5.80 -6.33 18.04
CA MET A 199 -4.81 -5.80 17.11
C MET A 199 -5.32 -4.56 16.37
N LYS A 200 -6.53 -4.63 15.81
CA LYS A 200 -7.17 -3.53 15.08
C LYS A 200 -7.40 -2.30 15.96
N SER A 201 -7.75 -2.51 17.23
CA SER A 201 -7.91 -1.42 18.21
C SER A 201 -6.63 -0.58 18.35
N CYS A 202 -5.46 -1.23 18.39
CA CYS A 202 -4.17 -0.53 18.40
C CYS A 202 -3.98 0.39 17.19
N PHE A 203 -4.37 -0.07 16.00
CA PHE A 203 -4.28 0.72 14.77
C PHE A 203 -5.22 1.91 14.79
N TRP A 204 -6.46 1.70 15.21
CA TRP A 204 -7.47 2.77 15.30
C TRP A 204 -7.07 3.85 16.31
N HIS A 205 -6.66 3.47 17.51
CA HIS A 205 -6.24 4.42 18.54
C HIS A 205 -5.04 5.25 18.09
N ASP A 206 -4.05 4.63 17.45
CA ASP A 206 -2.90 5.34 16.90
C ASP A 206 -3.30 6.34 15.80
N ALA A 207 -4.21 5.94 14.90
CA ALA A 207 -4.77 6.82 13.88
C ALA A 207 -5.52 8.01 14.48
N ALA A 208 -6.39 7.75 15.46
CA ALA A 208 -7.21 8.76 16.13
C ALA A 208 -6.36 9.77 16.94
N GLN A 209 -5.36 9.30 17.66
CA GLN A 209 -4.45 10.18 18.41
C GLN A 209 -3.68 11.11 17.48
N ARG A 210 -3.21 10.59 16.35
CA ARG A 210 -2.43 11.40 15.41
C ARG A 210 -3.27 12.37 14.61
N SER A 211 -4.52 12.04 14.31
CA SER A 211 -5.41 13.01 13.66
C SER A 211 -5.77 14.16 14.61
N SER A 212 -5.97 13.87 15.90
CA SER A 212 -6.15 14.91 16.92
C SER A 212 -4.93 15.83 17.01
N ASN A 213 -3.71 15.27 17.06
CA ASN A 213 -2.48 16.05 17.15
C ASN A 213 -2.12 16.85 15.89
N ARG A 214 -2.75 16.59 14.73
CA ARG A 214 -2.57 17.38 13.50
C ARG A 214 -3.55 18.55 13.38
N GLY A 215 -4.58 18.58 14.22
CA GLY A 215 -5.57 19.66 14.27
C GLY A 215 -5.21 20.80 15.23
N ILE A 216 -4.06 20.71 15.90
CA ILE A 216 -3.44 21.73 16.76
C ILE A 216 -2.19 22.24 16.05
#